data_AF-A0A2S9YW08-F1
#
_entry.id   AF-A0A2S9YW08-F1
#
_cell.length_a   1.000
_cell.length_b   1.000
_cell.length_c   1.000
_cell.angle_alpha   90.00
_cell.angle_beta   90.00
_cell.angle_gamma   90.00
#
_symmetry.space_group_name_H-M   'P 1'
#
loop_
_entity.id
_entity.type
_entity.pdbx_description
1 polymer ?
#
loop_
_entity_poly.entity_id
_entity_poly.type
_entity_poly.pdbx_seq_one_letter_code
_entity_poly.pdbx_strand_id
1 'polypeptide(L)'
;MSEAEDKPRETTEPSAPARPTPGPSPSQALVDQLVAVFREQLERALDVELRDDIGTTALAYVDHYLTLLREEQREPIISLVAAGAGAWFGELVRREVGGVWIGDGTDPRRLRLLLEPQFLHVSPVDLAYEAIFAGSPDPGDPRIPQGAALDGAYHLRKRAEQPDELDDHAWVTERLAEVPEVPEDQFYSLTGRFETLELILQLLAGRDVERSREPTSYHLNDYVEALTAAEPSTRSNDR
;
A
#
# COMPACT_ATOMS: atom_id res chain seq x y z
N MET A 1 -53.57 27.67 -49.90
CA MET A 1 -52.81 26.49 -49.43
C MET A 1 -51.47 27.00 -48.93
N SER A 2 -51.31 27.14 -47.61
CA SER A 2 -50.08 27.56 -46.96
C SER A 2 -49.92 26.64 -45.75
N GLU A 3 -48.97 25.71 -45.83
CA GLU A 3 -48.54 24.90 -44.70
C GLU A 3 -47.68 25.77 -43.78
N ALA A 4 -48.04 25.82 -42.51
CA ALA A 4 -47.23 26.41 -41.45
C ALA A 4 -46.57 25.26 -40.68
N GLU A 5 -45.25 25.15 -40.77
CA GLU A 5 -44.43 24.25 -39.96
C GLU A 5 -44.46 24.67 -38.49
N ASP A 6 -44.93 23.76 -37.64
CA ASP A 6 -44.84 23.84 -36.19
C ASP A 6 -43.46 23.34 -35.74
N LYS A 7 -42.66 24.22 -35.15
CA LYS A 7 -41.32 23.90 -34.65
C LYS A 7 -41.37 23.87 -33.11
N PRO A 8 -41.06 22.74 -32.45
CA PRO A 8 -41.16 22.65 -31.00
C PRO A 8 -40.09 23.50 -30.32
N ARG A 9 -40.51 24.26 -29.30
CA ARG A 9 -39.63 25.05 -28.43
C ARG A 9 -38.82 24.12 -27.52
N GLU A 10 -37.52 24.03 -27.77
CA GLU A 10 -36.54 23.51 -26.80
C GLU A 10 -36.62 24.36 -25.52
N THR A 11 -37.06 23.72 -24.45
CA THR A 11 -37.04 24.31 -23.10
C THR A 11 -35.67 24.02 -22.54
N THR A 12 -34.75 24.98 -22.62
CA THR A 12 -33.41 24.86 -22.03
C THR A 12 -33.55 24.99 -20.51
N GLU A 13 -33.59 23.86 -19.81
CA GLU A 13 -33.48 23.85 -18.35
C GLU A 13 -32.08 24.39 -17.95
N PRO A 14 -32.00 25.31 -16.97
CA PRO A 14 -30.72 25.82 -16.49
C PRO A 14 -29.94 24.70 -15.79
N SER A 15 -28.87 24.26 -16.42
CA SER A 15 -27.88 23.31 -15.87
C SER A 15 -27.38 23.81 -14.51
N ALA A 16 -27.61 23.00 -13.47
CA ALA A 16 -27.11 23.27 -12.13
C ALA A 16 -25.57 23.31 -12.13
N PRO A 17 -24.92 24.20 -11.37
CA PRO A 17 -23.46 24.26 -11.32
C PRO A 17 -22.90 22.93 -10.81
N ALA A 18 -21.99 22.33 -11.59
CA ALA A 18 -21.25 21.14 -11.22
C ALA A 18 -20.58 21.34 -9.86
N ARG A 19 -20.77 20.39 -8.93
CA ARG A 19 -20.08 20.43 -7.64
C ARG A 19 -18.57 20.38 -7.89
N PRO A 20 -17.76 21.21 -7.22
CA PRO A 20 -16.31 21.12 -7.35
C PRO A 20 -15.85 19.73 -6.89
N THR A 21 -15.07 19.07 -7.74
CA THR A 21 -14.45 17.78 -7.41
C THR A 21 -13.60 17.98 -6.14
N PRO A 22 -13.79 17.15 -5.10
CA PRO A 22 -12.93 17.24 -3.92
C PRO A 22 -11.47 17.06 -4.32
N GLY A 23 -10.57 17.88 -3.77
CA GLY A 23 -9.13 17.69 -3.94
C GLY A 23 -8.64 16.36 -3.33
N PRO A 24 -7.38 15.98 -3.56
CA PRO A 24 -6.82 14.76 -2.98
C PRO A 24 -6.89 14.81 -1.45
N SER A 25 -7.03 13.65 -0.82
CA SER A 25 -6.92 13.54 0.64
C SER A 25 -5.51 13.97 1.09
N PRO A 26 -5.32 14.40 2.35
CA PRO A 26 -3.99 14.71 2.87
C PRO A 26 -3.00 13.55 2.72
N SER A 27 -3.46 12.30 2.90
CA SER A 27 -2.65 11.10 2.67
C SER A 27 -2.20 10.99 1.22
N GLN A 28 -3.12 11.14 0.26
CA GLN A 28 -2.80 11.07 -1.16
C GLN A 28 -1.85 12.19 -1.58
N ALA A 29 -2.06 13.41 -1.09
CA ALA A 29 -1.17 14.54 -1.40
C ALA A 29 0.26 14.31 -0.92
N LEU A 30 0.45 13.72 0.27
CA LEU A 30 1.77 13.33 0.78
C LEU A 30 2.38 12.22 -0.09
N VAL A 31 1.61 11.20 -0.45
CA VAL A 31 2.05 10.12 -1.34
C VAL A 31 2.53 10.69 -2.68
N ASP A 32 1.73 11.53 -3.34
CA ASP A 32 2.06 12.13 -4.62
C ASP A 32 3.38 12.92 -4.56
N GLN A 33 3.60 13.65 -3.47
CA GLN A 33 4.85 14.37 -3.23
C GLN A 33 6.05 13.42 -3.07
N LEU A 34 5.91 12.38 -2.23
CA LEU A 34 6.97 11.41 -1.96
C LEU A 34 7.36 10.64 -3.22
N VAL A 35 6.36 10.23 -4.02
CA VAL A 35 6.56 9.54 -5.30
C VAL A 35 7.34 10.40 -6.28
N ALA A 36 6.94 11.67 -6.45
CA ALA A 36 7.61 12.59 -7.36
C ALA A 36 9.08 12.79 -6.98
N VAL A 37 9.36 13.06 -5.70
CA VAL A 37 10.73 13.26 -5.20
C VAL A 37 11.56 12.00 -5.34
N PHE A 38 11.01 10.83 -4.99
CA PHE A 38 11.73 9.57 -5.08
C PHE A 38 12.11 9.22 -6.52
N ARG A 39 11.20 9.45 -7.48
CA ARG A 39 11.48 9.22 -8.89
C ARG A 39 12.65 10.06 -9.39
N GLU A 40 12.64 11.36 -9.10
CA GLU A 40 13.74 12.26 -9.47
C GLU A 40 15.07 11.81 -8.85
N GLN A 41 15.04 11.31 -7.61
CA GLN A 41 16.24 10.78 -6.96
C GLN A 41 16.74 9.51 -7.63
N LEU A 42 15.84 8.57 -7.96
CA LEU A 42 16.16 7.29 -8.58
C LEU A 42 16.78 7.48 -9.97
N GLU A 43 16.17 8.30 -10.82
CA GLU A 43 16.69 8.62 -12.16
C GLU A 43 18.08 9.26 -12.09
N ARG A 44 18.28 10.21 -11.17
CA ARG A 44 19.58 10.88 -10.97
C ARG A 44 20.65 9.95 -10.41
N ALA A 45 20.28 9.06 -9.49
CA ALA A 45 21.23 8.18 -8.83
C ALA A 45 21.72 7.05 -9.75
N LEU A 46 20.84 6.54 -10.61
CA LEU A 46 21.15 5.41 -11.49
C LEU A 46 21.51 5.82 -12.93
N ASP A 47 21.39 7.10 -13.27
CA ASP A 47 21.57 7.64 -14.64
C ASP A 47 20.67 6.88 -15.66
N VAL A 48 19.41 6.69 -15.27
CA VAL A 48 18.38 5.99 -16.06
C VAL A 48 17.19 6.90 -16.35
N GLU A 49 16.52 6.65 -17.48
CA GLU A 49 15.22 7.24 -17.80
C GLU A 49 14.14 6.17 -17.56
N LEU A 50 13.27 6.41 -16.57
CA LEU A 50 12.17 5.49 -16.28
C LEU A 50 11.08 5.68 -17.33
N ARG A 51 10.87 4.67 -18.17
CA ARG A 51 9.89 4.74 -19.27
C ARG A 51 8.45 4.83 -18.78
N ASP A 52 8.16 4.19 -17.66
CA ASP A 52 6.85 4.19 -17.01
C ASP A 52 6.95 4.90 -15.67
N ASP A 53 5.99 5.79 -15.39
CA ASP A 53 5.99 6.59 -14.15
C ASP A 53 5.98 5.71 -12.89
N ILE A 54 5.13 4.68 -12.90
CA ILE A 54 4.96 3.69 -11.84
C ILE A 54 4.56 2.38 -12.53
N GLY A 55 5.47 1.42 -12.61
CA GLY A 55 5.25 0.14 -13.27
C GLY A 55 6.19 -0.94 -12.74
N THR A 56 5.80 -2.21 -12.90
CA THR A 56 6.54 -3.36 -12.35
C THR A 56 7.96 -3.50 -12.91
N THR A 57 8.19 -3.02 -14.14
CA THR A 57 9.53 -2.98 -14.77
C THR A 57 10.53 -2.11 -14.00
N ALA A 58 10.04 -1.09 -13.28
CA ALA A 58 10.87 -0.21 -12.47
C ALA A 58 11.31 -0.82 -11.14
N LEU A 59 10.65 -1.90 -10.67
CA LEU A 59 10.95 -2.53 -9.37
C LEU A 59 12.42 -2.97 -9.25
N ALA A 60 12.98 -3.54 -10.32
CA ALA A 60 14.39 -3.96 -10.31
C ALA A 60 15.36 -2.79 -10.08
N TYR A 61 15.05 -1.59 -10.61
CA TYR A 61 15.85 -0.38 -10.37
C TYR A 61 15.67 0.10 -8.93
N VAL A 62 14.45 0.04 -8.40
CA VAL A 62 14.17 0.38 -7.00
C VAL A 62 14.93 -0.55 -6.06
N ASP A 63 14.84 -1.86 -6.24
CA ASP A 63 15.55 -2.84 -5.40
C ASP A 63 17.07 -2.68 -5.47
N HIS A 64 17.60 -2.41 -6.66
CA HIS A 64 19.01 -2.09 -6.82
C HIS A 64 19.39 -0.83 -6.04
N TYR A 65 18.59 0.24 -6.15
CA TYR A 65 18.84 1.49 -5.43
C TYR A 65 18.77 1.33 -3.91
N LEU A 66 17.79 0.59 -3.39
CA LEU A 66 17.68 0.29 -1.95
C LEU A 66 18.85 -0.55 -1.45
N THR A 67 19.39 -1.44 -2.28
CA THR A 67 20.59 -2.23 -1.95
C THR A 67 21.81 -1.33 -1.74
N LEU A 68 21.95 -0.23 -2.48
CA LEU A 68 23.04 0.74 -2.31
C LEU A 68 22.98 1.45 -0.94
N LEU A 69 21.81 1.47 -0.29
CA LEU A 69 21.62 2.11 1.01
C LEU A 69 21.92 1.21 2.21
N ARG A 70 22.25 -0.08 2.00
CA ARG A 70 22.60 -1.00 3.09
C ARG A 70 23.76 -0.51 3.95
N GLU A 71 24.70 0.20 3.33
CA GLU A 71 25.88 0.77 4.00
C GLU A 71 25.64 2.17 4.59
N GLU A 72 24.51 2.81 4.26
CA GLU A 72 24.15 4.11 4.81
C GLU A 72 23.90 4.01 6.31
N GLN A 73 24.37 5.02 7.06
CA GLN A 73 24.30 5.07 8.52
C GLN A 73 23.46 6.24 9.03
N ARG A 74 23.14 7.19 8.16
CA ARG A 74 22.37 8.39 8.51
C ARG A 74 20.88 8.07 8.44
N GLU A 75 20.26 7.88 9.60
CA GLU A 75 18.81 7.71 9.74
C GLU A 75 17.99 8.68 8.89
N PRO A 76 18.26 10.01 8.84
CA PRO A 76 17.42 10.93 8.07
C PRO A 76 17.41 10.64 6.57
N ILE A 77 18.50 10.07 6.04
CA ILE A 77 18.58 9.69 4.62
C ILE A 77 17.81 8.40 4.39
N ILE A 78 18.01 7.40 5.25
CA ILE A 78 17.28 6.13 5.19
C ILE A 78 15.78 6.40 5.28
N SER A 79 15.35 7.26 6.21
CA SER A 79 13.95 7.61 6.41
C SER A 79 13.33 8.34 5.23
N LEU A 80 14.08 9.25 4.60
CA LEU A 80 13.65 9.92 3.38
C LEU A 80 13.48 8.93 2.23
N VAL A 81 14.44 8.02 2.03
CA VAL A 81 14.35 7.04 0.94
C VAL A 81 13.28 5.99 1.20
N ALA A 82 13.16 5.47 2.42
CA ALA A 82 12.10 4.52 2.79
C ALA A 82 10.71 5.13 2.60
N ALA A 83 10.52 6.41 2.97
CA ALA A 83 9.26 7.12 2.72
C ALA A 83 8.95 7.23 1.23
N GLY A 84 9.94 7.63 0.41
CA GLY A 84 9.81 7.74 -1.04
C GLY A 84 9.53 6.41 -1.73
N ALA A 85 10.35 5.40 -1.45
CA ALA A 85 10.24 4.07 -2.02
C ALA A 85 8.94 3.37 -1.60
N GLY A 86 8.54 3.51 -0.33
CA GLY A 86 7.29 2.97 0.17
C GLY A 86 6.07 3.63 -0.47
N ALA A 87 6.07 4.96 -0.62
CA ALA A 87 4.99 5.66 -1.34
C ALA A 87 4.91 5.23 -2.82
N TRP A 88 6.05 5.10 -3.49
CA TRP A 88 6.12 4.61 -4.87
C TRP A 88 5.62 3.17 -5.00
N PHE A 89 6.05 2.28 -4.11
CA PHE A 89 5.61 0.89 -4.09
C PHE A 89 4.11 0.77 -3.80
N GLY A 90 3.60 1.51 -2.82
CA GLY A 90 2.18 1.51 -2.51
C GLY A 90 1.33 2.07 -3.66
N GLU A 91 1.81 3.06 -4.41
CA GLU A 91 1.14 3.53 -5.62
C GLU A 91 1.16 2.49 -6.75
N LEU A 92 2.25 1.74 -6.90
CA LEU A 92 2.30 0.60 -7.83
C LEU A 92 1.20 -0.39 -7.46
N VAL A 93 1.15 -0.83 -6.20
CA VAL A 93 0.12 -1.75 -5.71
C VAL A 93 -1.29 -1.17 -5.93
N ARG A 94 -1.50 0.10 -5.61
CA ARG A 94 -2.81 0.76 -5.78
C ARG A 94 -3.25 0.81 -7.24
N ARG A 95 -2.33 1.00 -8.18
CA ARG A 95 -2.62 1.05 -9.63
C ARG A 95 -2.90 -0.33 -10.21
N GLU A 96 -2.15 -1.34 -9.80
CA GLU A 96 -2.28 -2.71 -10.33
C GLU A 96 -3.45 -3.48 -9.68
N VAL A 97 -3.66 -3.31 -8.37
CA VAL A 97 -4.62 -4.08 -7.57
C VAL A 97 -5.87 -3.28 -7.22
N GLY A 98 -5.73 -1.98 -6.96
CA GLY A 98 -6.76 -1.14 -6.36
C GLY A 98 -6.64 -1.05 -4.83
N GLY A 99 -6.97 0.11 -4.28
CA GLY A 99 -6.82 0.38 -2.86
C GLY A 99 -6.96 1.87 -2.53
N VAL A 100 -7.00 2.16 -1.23
CA VAL A 100 -7.09 3.51 -0.70
C VAL A 100 -5.98 3.79 0.31
N TRP A 101 -5.39 4.98 0.20
CA TRP A 101 -4.42 5.47 1.17
C TRP A 101 -5.10 6.14 2.37
N ILE A 102 -4.68 5.73 3.56
CA ILE A 102 -5.01 6.44 4.80
C ILE A 102 -3.72 6.93 5.47
N GLY A 103 -3.87 7.94 6.33
CA GLY A 103 -2.79 8.55 7.09
C GLY A 103 -3.14 9.98 7.47
N ASP A 104 -2.29 10.61 8.29
CA ASP A 104 -2.49 12.01 8.70
C ASP A 104 -1.95 13.03 7.69
N GLY A 105 -1.27 12.57 6.64
CA GLY A 105 -0.68 13.43 5.61
C GLY A 105 0.58 14.17 6.07
N THR A 106 1.18 13.77 7.20
CA THR A 106 2.37 14.41 7.77
C THR A 106 3.51 13.44 8.04
N ASP A 107 3.23 12.28 8.62
CA ASP A 107 4.23 11.26 8.93
C ASP A 107 4.13 10.12 7.90
N PRO A 108 5.15 9.92 7.04
CA PRO A 108 5.13 8.85 6.05
C PRO A 108 4.97 7.46 6.67
N ARG A 109 5.48 7.20 7.88
CA ARG A 109 5.35 5.89 8.53
C ARG A 109 3.94 5.56 9.00
N ARG A 110 3.04 6.55 9.03
CA ARG A 110 1.60 6.36 9.32
C ARG A 110 0.77 6.11 8.08
N LEU A 111 1.35 6.19 6.89
CA LEU A 111 0.66 5.82 5.67
C LEU A 111 0.35 4.32 5.72
N ARG A 112 -0.91 3.99 5.42
CA ARG A 112 -1.35 2.61 5.20
C ARG A 112 -2.08 2.53 3.89
N LEU A 113 -1.83 1.46 3.16
CA LEU A 113 -2.59 1.10 1.97
C LEU A 113 -3.60 0.03 2.38
N LEU A 114 -4.89 0.32 2.18
CA LEU A 114 -5.99 -0.62 2.38
C LEU A 114 -6.42 -1.13 1.01
N LEU A 115 -6.42 -2.44 0.78
CA LEU A 115 -6.84 -2.99 -0.51
C LEU A 115 -8.36 -3.08 -0.60
N GLU A 116 -8.87 -2.77 -1.78
CA GLU A 116 -10.31 -2.85 -2.08
C GLU A 116 -10.77 -4.27 -2.46
N PRO A 117 -10.02 -5.07 -3.24
CA PRO A 117 -10.50 -6.38 -3.69
C PRO A 117 -10.52 -7.46 -2.61
N GLN A 118 -9.66 -7.34 -1.60
CA GLN A 118 -9.48 -8.32 -0.52
C GLN A 118 -9.17 -7.59 0.78
N PHE A 119 -9.58 -8.17 1.91
CA PHE A 119 -9.29 -7.59 3.23
C PHE A 119 -7.80 -7.75 3.54
N LEU A 120 -7.02 -6.74 3.19
CA LEU A 120 -5.58 -6.70 3.37
C LEU A 120 -5.15 -5.24 3.51
N HIS A 121 -4.40 -4.95 4.56
CA HIS A 121 -3.69 -3.67 4.68
C HIS A 121 -2.22 -3.85 5.01
N VAL A 122 -1.41 -2.86 4.67
CA VAL A 122 0.04 -2.90 4.85
C VAL A 122 0.60 -1.49 5.07
N SER A 123 1.81 -1.41 5.61
CA SER A 123 2.65 -0.21 5.64
C SER A 123 3.71 -0.29 4.53
N PRO A 124 3.49 0.31 3.35
CA PRO A 124 4.49 0.30 2.28
C PRO A 124 5.82 0.94 2.68
N VAL A 125 5.79 1.94 3.58
CA VAL A 125 6.99 2.60 4.10
C VAL A 125 7.79 1.66 5.00
N ASP A 126 7.14 0.89 5.88
CA ASP A 126 7.86 -0.07 6.72
C ASP A 126 8.40 -1.26 5.90
N LEU A 127 7.70 -1.69 4.85
CA LEU A 127 8.25 -2.65 3.87
C LEU A 127 9.53 -2.12 3.20
N ALA A 128 9.56 -0.85 2.82
CA ALA A 128 10.75 -0.24 2.22
C ALA A 128 11.93 -0.15 3.20
N TYR A 129 11.68 0.07 4.50
CA TYR A 129 12.74 -0.06 5.50
C TYR A 129 13.28 -1.49 5.52
N GLU A 130 12.42 -2.50 5.65
CA GLU A 130 12.88 -3.89 5.68
C GLU A 130 13.68 -4.28 4.43
N ALA A 131 13.32 -3.73 3.26
CA ALA A 131 14.08 -3.88 2.01
C ALA A 131 15.48 -3.25 2.08
N ILE A 132 15.60 -2.03 2.64
CA ILE A 132 16.89 -1.36 2.83
C ILE A 132 17.77 -2.15 3.82
N PHE A 133 17.20 -2.68 4.90
CA PHE A 133 17.94 -3.46 5.89
C PHE A 133 18.19 -4.91 5.44
N ALA A 134 17.52 -5.36 4.38
CA ALA A 134 17.45 -6.76 3.97
C ALA A 134 17.09 -7.69 5.15
N GLY A 135 16.14 -7.24 5.98
CA GLY A 135 15.88 -7.84 7.28
C GLY A 135 14.85 -7.06 8.09
N SER A 136 14.43 -7.67 9.21
CA SER A 136 13.74 -6.94 10.28
C SER A 136 14.80 -6.40 11.25
N PRO A 137 15.15 -5.10 11.19
CA PRO A 137 16.23 -4.53 11.99
C PRO A 137 15.91 -4.51 13.49
N ASP A 138 16.93 -4.57 14.33
CA ASP A 138 16.79 -4.52 15.79
C ASP A 138 16.14 -3.18 16.21
N PRO A 139 15.12 -3.18 17.09
CA PRO A 139 14.52 -1.94 17.62
C PRO A 139 15.52 -0.90 18.18
N GLY A 140 16.73 -1.32 18.58
CA GLY A 140 17.81 -0.45 19.04
C GLY A 140 18.75 0.07 17.95
N ASP A 141 18.57 -0.30 16.68
CA ASP A 141 19.42 0.18 15.58
C ASP A 141 19.24 1.70 15.39
N PRO A 142 20.31 2.51 15.49
CA PRO A 142 20.23 3.97 15.39
C PRO A 142 19.81 4.46 14.00
N ARG A 143 19.75 3.58 13.00
CA ARG A 143 19.29 3.86 11.63
C ARG A 143 17.76 3.80 11.49
N ILE A 144 17.05 3.27 12.48
CA ILE A 144 15.58 3.24 12.49
C ILE A 144 15.07 4.54 13.14
N PRO A 145 14.05 5.21 12.57
CA PRO A 145 13.42 6.35 13.22
C PRO A 145 12.82 5.97 14.56
N GLN A 146 12.92 6.90 15.52
CA GLN A 146 12.26 6.74 16.82
C GLN A 146 10.75 6.60 16.66
N GLY A 147 10.13 5.72 17.45
CA GLY A 147 8.68 5.56 17.49
C GLY A 147 8.24 4.10 17.54
N ALA A 148 7.14 3.79 16.87
CA ALA A 148 6.64 2.44 16.76
C ALA A 148 7.62 1.54 15.99
N ALA A 149 7.65 0.26 16.35
CA ALA A 149 8.36 -0.77 15.60
C ALA A 149 7.93 -0.78 14.13
N LEU A 150 8.81 -1.24 13.24
CA LEU A 150 8.47 -1.43 11.83
C LEU A 150 7.36 -2.48 11.72
N ASP A 151 6.39 -2.20 10.85
CA ASP A 151 5.25 -3.07 10.57
C ASP A 151 5.23 -3.49 9.09
N GLY A 152 6.18 -4.34 8.70
CA GLY A 152 6.32 -4.86 7.33
C GLY A 152 5.41 -6.05 7.01
N ALA A 153 4.35 -6.29 7.79
CA ALA A 153 3.46 -7.42 7.59
C ALA A 153 2.28 -7.10 6.66
N TYR A 154 1.81 -8.10 5.91
CA TYR A 154 0.50 -8.07 5.26
C TYR A 154 -0.58 -8.44 6.28
N HIS A 155 -1.37 -7.47 6.70
CA HIS A 155 -2.42 -7.69 7.69
C HIS A 155 -3.69 -8.18 7.02
N LEU A 156 -3.94 -9.47 7.18
CA LEU A 156 -5.14 -10.15 6.72
C LEU A 156 -6.21 -10.22 7.82
N ARG A 157 -7.44 -10.55 7.43
CA ARG A 157 -8.55 -10.70 8.38
C ARG A 157 -8.26 -11.82 9.38
N LYS A 158 -8.27 -11.47 10.66
CA LYS A 158 -8.12 -12.40 11.82
C LYS A 158 -9.46 -12.73 12.46
N ARG A 159 -10.47 -12.98 11.63
CA ARG A 159 -11.81 -13.33 12.07
C ARG A 159 -12.33 -14.47 11.20
N ALA A 160 -12.46 -15.63 11.81
CA ALA A 160 -13.14 -16.77 11.20
C ALA A 160 -14.65 -16.49 11.15
N GLU A 161 -15.30 -16.90 10.06
CA GLU A 161 -16.76 -16.81 9.93
C GLU A 161 -17.47 -17.99 10.61
N GLN A 162 -16.78 -19.14 10.69
CA GLN A 162 -17.28 -20.35 11.33
C GLN A 162 -16.30 -20.81 12.43
N PRO A 163 -16.78 -21.40 13.54
CA PRO A 163 -15.93 -21.78 14.67
C PRO A 163 -14.81 -22.78 14.34
N ASP A 164 -15.05 -23.67 13.38
CA ASP A 164 -14.11 -24.73 12.99
C ASP A 164 -13.22 -24.34 11.79
N GLU A 165 -13.26 -23.07 11.39
CA GLU A 165 -12.57 -22.56 10.22
C GLU A 165 -11.38 -21.68 10.60
N LEU A 166 -10.27 -21.82 9.87
CA LEU A 166 -9.16 -20.89 9.97
C LEU A 166 -9.58 -19.53 9.41
N ASP A 167 -9.21 -18.45 10.10
CA ASP A 167 -9.28 -17.11 9.51
C ASP A 167 -8.35 -16.95 8.29
N ASP A 168 -8.48 -15.85 7.56
CA ASP A 168 -7.71 -15.62 6.32
C ASP A 168 -6.21 -15.54 6.60
N HIS A 169 -5.82 -14.90 7.70
CA HIS A 169 -4.42 -14.83 8.11
C HIS A 169 -3.82 -16.22 8.34
N ALA A 170 -4.46 -17.05 9.17
CA ALA A 170 -3.95 -18.38 9.51
C ALA A 170 -3.91 -19.30 8.28
N TRP A 171 -4.97 -19.28 7.47
CA TRP A 171 -5.05 -20.11 6.28
C TRP A 171 -4.02 -19.71 5.20
N VAL A 172 -3.84 -18.42 4.93
CA VAL A 172 -2.80 -17.96 3.98
C VAL A 172 -1.41 -18.30 4.51
N THR A 173 -1.17 -18.13 5.81
CA THR A 173 0.12 -18.49 6.43
C THR A 173 0.48 -19.96 6.19
N GLU A 174 -0.48 -20.88 6.36
CA GLU A 174 -0.25 -22.30 6.07
C GLU A 174 0.08 -22.56 4.59
N ARG A 175 -0.60 -21.88 3.66
CA ARG A 175 -0.35 -22.05 2.22
C ARG A 175 1.01 -21.47 1.80
N LEU A 176 1.39 -20.33 2.36
CA LEU A 176 2.71 -19.74 2.11
C LEU A 176 3.85 -20.60 2.66
N ALA A 177 3.64 -21.33 3.75
CA ALA A 177 4.63 -22.25 4.31
C ALA A 177 4.92 -23.47 3.40
N GLU A 178 4.07 -23.75 2.40
CA GLU A 178 4.28 -24.81 1.42
C GLU A 178 5.11 -24.33 0.21
N VAL A 179 5.29 -23.01 0.06
CA VAL A 179 6.08 -22.41 -1.02
C VAL A 179 7.57 -22.59 -0.71
N PRO A 180 8.42 -22.90 -1.71
CA PRO A 180 9.86 -22.99 -1.50
C PRO A 180 10.44 -21.69 -0.90
N GLU A 181 11.41 -21.84 0.00
CA GLU A 181 12.14 -20.69 0.54
C GLU A 181 12.84 -19.91 -0.57
N VAL A 182 12.72 -18.59 -0.51
CA VAL A 182 13.45 -17.66 -1.36
C VAL A 182 14.73 -17.20 -0.66
N PRO A 183 15.78 -16.84 -1.41
CA PRO A 183 16.98 -16.23 -0.83
C PRO A 183 16.64 -15.00 0.03
N GLU A 184 17.37 -14.81 1.12
CA GLU A 184 17.11 -13.74 2.11
C GLU A 184 17.14 -12.33 1.48
N ASP A 185 18.02 -12.12 0.50
CA ASP A 185 18.13 -10.86 -0.25
C ASP A 185 16.92 -10.60 -1.16
N GLN A 186 16.21 -11.66 -1.58
CA GLN A 186 14.97 -11.57 -2.36
C GLN A 186 13.73 -11.49 -1.46
N PHE A 187 13.77 -12.12 -0.28
CA PHE A 187 12.66 -12.15 0.68
C PHE A 187 12.22 -10.75 1.10
N TYR A 188 13.19 -9.85 1.29
CA TYR A 188 12.93 -8.46 1.68
C TYR A 188 12.86 -7.48 0.51
N SER A 189 13.16 -7.91 -0.72
CA SER A 189 13.07 -7.04 -1.90
C SER A 189 11.62 -6.60 -2.16
N LEU A 190 11.43 -5.39 -2.68
CA LEU A 190 10.10 -4.91 -3.05
C LEU A 190 9.52 -5.70 -4.23
N THR A 191 10.36 -6.24 -5.12
CA THR A 191 9.91 -7.20 -6.14
C THR A 191 9.31 -8.45 -5.50
N GLY A 192 10.04 -9.12 -4.60
CA GLY A 192 9.54 -10.33 -3.94
C GLY A 192 8.30 -10.05 -3.07
N ARG A 193 8.23 -8.87 -2.46
CA ARG A 193 7.02 -8.41 -1.74
C ARG A 193 5.83 -8.20 -2.68
N PHE A 194 6.04 -7.62 -3.87
CA PHE A 194 4.98 -7.50 -4.87
C PHE A 194 4.44 -8.88 -5.30
N GLU A 195 5.34 -9.79 -5.67
CA GLU A 195 4.98 -11.15 -6.10
C GLU A 195 4.27 -11.93 -4.98
N THR A 196 4.73 -11.78 -3.73
CA THR A 196 4.09 -12.39 -2.55
C THR A 196 2.68 -11.84 -2.36
N LEU A 197 2.49 -10.52 -2.53
CA LEU A 197 1.17 -9.90 -2.46
C LEU A 197 0.24 -10.46 -3.53
N GLU A 198 0.70 -10.58 -4.79
CA GLU A 198 -0.09 -11.17 -5.87
C GLU A 198 -0.51 -12.60 -5.53
N LEU A 199 0.40 -13.42 -4.99
CA LEU A 199 0.10 -14.77 -4.56
C LEU A 199 -0.95 -14.80 -3.43
N ILE A 200 -0.81 -13.94 -2.42
CA ILE A 200 -1.79 -13.83 -1.32
C ILE A 200 -3.18 -13.50 -1.88
N LEU A 201 -3.27 -12.53 -2.79
CA LEU A 201 -4.54 -12.12 -3.40
C LEU A 201 -5.16 -13.25 -4.24
N GLN A 202 -4.34 -14.00 -5.00
CA GLN A 202 -4.80 -15.17 -5.74
C GLN A 202 -5.34 -16.26 -4.82
N LEU A 203 -4.64 -16.54 -3.70
CA LEU A 203 -5.08 -17.53 -2.71
C LEU A 203 -6.43 -17.13 -2.10
N LEU A 204 -6.58 -15.88 -1.68
CA LEU A 204 -7.83 -15.37 -1.09
C LEU A 204 -8.99 -15.41 -2.09
N ALA A 205 -8.75 -14.96 -3.33
CA ALA A 205 -9.77 -15.03 -4.38
C ALA A 205 -10.20 -16.47 -4.69
N GLY A 206 -9.25 -17.41 -4.75
CA GLY A 206 -9.54 -18.84 -4.91
C GLY A 206 -10.38 -19.39 -3.76
N ARG A 207 -10.03 -19.03 -2.52
CA ARG A 207 -10.77 -19.41 -1.31
C ARG A 207 -12.21 -18.88 -1.32
N ASP A 208 -12.42 -17.64 -1.74
CA ASP A 208 -13.75 -17.05 -1.85
C ASP A 208 -14.62 -17.77 -2.89
N VAL A 209 -14.02 -18.15 -4.04
CA VAL A 209 -14.70 -18.94 -5.09
C VAL A 209 -15.11 -20.32 -4.57
N GLU A 210 -14.23 -21.02 -3.86
CA GLU A 210 -14.54 -22.32 -3.24
C GLU A 210 -15.71 -22.23 -2.25
N ARG A 211 -15.84 -21.07 -1.60
CA ARG A 211 -16.92 -20.77 -0.64
C ARG A 211 -18.17 -20.21 -1.27
N SER A 212 -18.19 -20.04 -2.58
CA SER A 212 -19.28 -19.38 -3.29
C SER A 212 -19.60 -17.98 -2.72
N ARG A 213 -18.56 -17.25 -2.27
CA ARG A 213 -18.72 -15.87 -1.84
C ARG A 213 -18.76 -14.94 -3.05
N GLU A 214 -19.60 -13.92 -2.96
CA GLU A 214 -19.64 -12.87 -3.96
C GLU A 214 -18.42 -11.94 -3.80
N PRO A 215 -17.87 -11.42 -4.91
CA PRO A 215 -16.81 -10.41 -4.86
C PRO A 215 -17.25 -9.23 -4.01
N THR A 216 -16.50 -8.96 -2.94
CA THR A 216 -16.78 -7.88 -2.00
C THR A 216 -15.74 -6.79 -2.18
N SER A 217 -16.18 -5.54 -2.29
CA SER A 217 -15.29 -4.38 -2.26
C SER A 217 -15.19 -3.89 -0.83
N TYR A 218 -13.96 -3.82 -0.31
CA TYR A 218 -13.67 -3.34 1.03
C TYR A 218 -13.46 -1.83 1.03
N HIS A 219 -14.01 -1.18 2.05
CA HIS A 219 -13.89 0.25 2.28
C HIS A 219 -13.33 0.53 3.67
N LEU A 220 -12.96 1.78 3.93
CA LEU A 220 -12.35 2.20 5.21
C LEU A 220 -13.10 1.68 6.45
N ASN A 221 -14.43 1.68 6.42
CA ASN A 221 -15.24 1.23 7.56
C ASN A 221 -15.01 -0.24 7.93
N ASP A 222 -14.68 -1.09 6.97
CA ASP A 222 -14.39 -2.51 7.21
C ASP A 222 -13.08 -2.67 7.99
N TYR A 223 -12.13 -1.75 7.78
CA TYR A 223 -10.81 -1.78 8.40
C TYR A 223 -10.75 -1.12 9.78
N VAL A 224 -11.77 -0.36 10.20
CA VAL A 224 -11.73 0.42 11.45
C VAL A 224 -11.42 -0.46 12.67
N GLU A 225 -12.05 -1.63 12.78
CA GLU A 225 -11.79 -2.54 13.90
C GLU A 225 -10.34 -3.03 13.91
N ALA A 226 -9.81 -3.43 12.76
CA ALA A 226 -8.42 -3.89 12.64
C ALA A 226 -7.40 -2.79 12.95
N LEU A 227 -7.63 -1.58 12.45
CA LEU A 227 -6.75 -0.44 12.63
C LEU A 227 -6.76 0.10 14.07
N THR A 228 -7.91 0.04 14.76
CA THR A 228 -8.03 0.50 16.15
C THR A 228 -7.60 -0.55 17.17
N ALA A 229 -7.73 -1.84 16.85
CA ALA A 229 -7.23 -2.92 17.69
C ALA A 229 -5.68 -3.00 17.71
N ALA A 230 -5.02 -2.43 16.70
CA ALA A 230 -3.57 -2.45 16.56
C ALA A 230 -2.84 -1.37 17.38
N GLU A 231 -3.54 -0.40 18.01
CA GLU A 231 -2.89 0.53 18.94
C GLU A 231 -2.64 -0.15 20.30
N PRO A 232 -1.38 -0.39 20.71
CA PRO A 232 -1.12 -0.78 22.07
C PRO A 232 -1.49 0.39 22.96
N SER A 233 -2.48 0.19 23.84
CA SER A 233 -2.80 1.12 24.92
C SER A 233 -1.54 1.47 25.70
N THR A 234 -0.97 2.65 25.44
CA THR A 234 0.01 3.31 26.30
C THR A 234 -0.70 3.76 27.57
N ARG A 235 -1.11 2.81 28.42
CA ARG A 235 -1.42 3.12 29.81
C ARG A 235 -0.08 3.23 30.54
N SER A 236 0.40 4.47 30.54
CA SER A 236 1.36 4.98 31.51
C SER A 236 1.01 4.44 32.90
N ASN A 237 1.91 3.63 33.44
CA ASN A 237 1.84 3.16 34.81
C ASN A 237 2.48 4.26 35.68
N ASP A 238 1.70 5.29 35.99
CA ASP A 238 2.01 6.23 37.06
C ASP A 238 1.42 5.67 38.36
N ARG A 239 2.28 5.01 39.15
CA ARG A 239 2.27 5.01 40.63
C ARG A 239 3.45 4.25 41.20
#